data_AF-A0A7C2GYF1-F1
#
_entry.id   AF-A0A7C2GYF1-F1
#
_cell.length_a   1.000
_cell.length_b   1.000
_cell.length_c   1.000
_cell.angle_alpha   90.00
_cell.angle_beta   90.00
_cell.angle_gamma   90.00
#
_symmetry.space_group_name_H-M   'P 1'
#
loop_
_entity.id
_entity.type
_entity.pdbx_description
1 polymer ?
#
loop_
_entity_poly.entity_id
_entity_poly.type
_entity_poly.pdbx_seq_one_letter_code
_entity_poly.pdbx_strand_id
1 'polypeptide(L)'
;MVGFKTTIKKFSILFNLFLLFFLCHLILSGQAGRGKGRLNGLVVDEEGKPVAGAKVIIQFTREKGIQFESVTNKKGEWAFLGLGSGLWIVTASAEGFIPSFKEVNVSQIEANPKVVITLKRIQSVPTGVEDKVSLELLDRFAALFQERKYDEAIEIIEEFRQRNPEFYPALINLAECYREKGDYDQAIKNYELALDLAKKGDMWSKEVTAKSLAGIGECYLRQGNLDRAQDFFKRAVDFSPDNEMVAYNVGEIYFSSQKMDEAIYYFNLAIKIKPKWSLPYYKLGLVYLNKADYELARVNLEKFLEMEPDSELAPSVKNILEYLQKIKK
;
A
#
# COMPACT_ATOMS: atom_id res chain seq x y z
N MET A 1 -55.10 44.12 -38.12
CA MET A 1 -53.69 43.67 -37.97
C MET A 1 -53.20 43.83 -36.53
N VAL A 2 -53.76 43.13 -35.54
CA VAL A 2 -53.33 43.28 -34.12
C VAL A 2 -53.01 41.93 -33.44
N GLY A 3 -53.40 40.79 -34.01
CA GLY A 3 -53.20 39.47 -33.38
C GLY A 3 -51.84 38.79 -33.57
N PHE A 4 -51.00 39.22 -34.52
CA PHE A 4 -49.76 38.50 -34.87
C PHE A 4 -48.51 38.99 -34.12
N LYS A 5 -48.54 40.21 -33.54
CA LYS A 5 -47.39 40.79 -32.82
C LYS A 5 -47.23 40.26 -31.39
N THR A 6 -48.28 39.70 -30.80
CA THR A 6 -48.29 39.28 -29.38
C THR A 6 -47.70 37.88 -29.18
N THR A 7 -47.86 36.98 -30.15
CA THR A 7 -47.36 35.60 -30.08
C THR A 7 -45.84 35.51 -30.29
N ILE A 8 -45.28 36.35 -31.17
CA ILE A 8 -43.83 36.44 -31.42
C ILE A 8 -43.08 37.02 -30.21
N LYS A 9 -43.68 37.98 -29.49
CA LYS A 9 -43.10 38.51 -28.23
C LYS A 9 -43.04 37.46 -27.12
N LYS A 10 -44.06 36.61 -26.96
CA LYS A 10 -44.05 35.54 -25.95
C LYS A 10 -43.00 34.45 -26.24
N PHE A 11 -42.81 34.08 -27.51
CA PHE A 11 -41.78 33.10 -27.90
C PHE A 11 -40.35 33.67 -27.75
N SER A 12 -40.14 34.96 -28.06
CA SER A 12 -38.85 35.63 -27.86
C SER A 12 -38.47 35.80 -26.38
N ILE A 13 -39.45 35.99 -25.49
CA ILE A 13 -39.22 36.08 -24.04
C ILE A 13 -38.87 34.71 -23.45
N LEU A 14 -39.58 33.65 -23.85
CA LEU A 14 -39.29 32.27 -23.41
C LEU A 14 -37.94 31.75 -23.95
N PHE A 15 -37.57 32.09 -25.19
CA PHE A 15 -36.27 31.75 -25.76
C PHE A 15 -35.12 32.51 -25.07
N ASN A 16 -35.31 33.80 -24.72
CA ASN A 16 -34.31 34.58 -23.97
C ASN A 16 -34.16 34.12 -22.50
N LEU A 17 -35.22 33.64 -21.85
CA LEU A 17 -35.16 33.04 -20.52
C LEU A 17 -34.44 31.69 -20.52
N PHE A 18 -34.62 30.89 -21.58
CA PHE A 18 -33.88 29.63 -21.76
C PHE A 18 -32.40 29.87 -22.09
N LEU A 19 -32.09 30.88 -22.92
CA LEU A 19 -30.71 31.30 -23.20
C LEU A 19 -30.02 31.86 -21.95
N LEU A 20 -30.70 32.62 -21.10
CA LEU A 20 -30.16 33.09 -19.81
C LEU A 20 -29.93 31.94 -18.83
N PHE A 21 -30.79 30.92 -18.80
CA PHE A 21 -30.60 29.74 -17.95
C PHE A 21 -29.41 28.88 -18.41
N PHE A 22 -29.22 28.77 -19.73
CA PHE A 22 -28.07 28.08 -20.34
C PHE A 22 -26.76 28.87 -20.18
N LEU A 23 -26.79 30.20 -20.33
CA LEU A 23 -25.65 31.09 -20.07
C LEU A 23 -25.28 31.11 -18.57
N CYS A 24 -26.26 31.10 -17.66
CA CYS A 24 -25.98 30.93 -16.23
C CYS A 24 -25.39 29.55 -15.92
N HIS A 25 -25.87 28.46 -16.55
CA HIS A 25 -25.25 27.13 -16.38
C HIS A 25 -23.83 27.05 -16.95
N LEU A 26 -23.54 27.73 -18.07
CA LEU A 26 -22.20 27.85 -18.65
C LEU A 26 -21.25 28.70 -17.79
N ILE A 27 -21.76 29.74 -17.11
CA ILE A 27 -20.97 30.55 -16.17
C ILE A 27 -20.75 29.81 -14.83
N LEU A 28 -21.72 29.01 -14.37
CA LEU A 28 -21.62 28.18 -13.16
C LEU A 28 -20.70 26.98 -13.34
N SER A 29 -20.64 26.39 -14.54
CA SER A 29 -19.63 25.35 -14.86
C SER A 29 -18.23 25.95 -15.02
N GLY A 30 -18.10 27.20 -15.48
CA GLY A 30 -16.81 27.93 -15.51
C GLY A 30 -16.24 28.33 -14.15
N GLN A 31 -16.94 28.06 -13.04
CA GLN A 31 -16.52 28.37 -11.66
C GLN A 31 -16.35 27.12 -10.78
N ALA A 32 -16.47 25.91 -11.33
CA ALA A 32 -16.23 24.70 -10.56
C ALA A 32 -14.83 24.74 -9.92
N GLY A 33 -14.76 24.45 -8.63
CA GLY A 33 -13.52 24.49 -7.85
C GLY A 33 -12.88 25.88 -7.68
N ARG A 34 -13.43 26.97 -8.23
CA ARG A 34 -12.94 28.34 -8.00
C ARG A 34 -13.91 29.11 -7.09
N GLY A 35 -13.38 29.89 -6.16
CA GLY A 35 -14.19 30.53 -5.13
C GLY A 35 -13.41 31.48 -4.22
N LYS A 36 -13.97 31.81 -3.05
CA LYS A 36 -13.32 32.66 -2.04
C LYS A 36 -12.69 31.87 -0.88
N GLY A 37 -12.76 30.55 -0.93
CA GLY A 37 -12.25 29.64 0.09
C GLY A 37 -10.75 29.76 0.23
N ARG A 38 -10.28 29.58 1.47
CA ARG A 38 -8.87 29.59 1.83
C ARG A 38 -8.56 28.31 2.59
N LEU A 39 -7.48 27.63 2.20
CA LEU A 39 -7.00 26.44 2.88
C LEU A 39 -5.51 26.61 3.13
N ASN A 40 -5.06 26.27 4.34
CA ASN A 40 -3.66 26.29 4.68
C ASN A 40 -3.29 25.05 5.49
N GLY A 41 -1.99 24.82 5.60
CA GLY A 41 -1.52 23.59 6.20
C GLY A 41 -0.05 23.60 6.56
N LEU A 42 0.37 22.45 7.04
CA LEU A 42 1.76 22.09 7.33
C LEU A 42 2.08 20.78 6.64
N VAL A 43 3.28 20.67 6.10
CA VAL A 43 3.91 19.39 5.77
C VAL A 43 5.00 19.14 6.78
N VAL A 44 4.92 17.99 7.46
CA VAL A 44 5.87 17.56 8.47
C VAL A 44 6.36 16.16 8.16
N ASP A 45 7.51 15.77 8.70
CA ASP A 45 7.97 14.39 8.69
C ASP A 45 7.33 13.56 9.83
N GLU A 46 7.66 12.28 9.90
CA GLU A 46 7.17 11.34 10.92
C GLU A 46 7.54 11.72 12.37
N GLU A 47 8.56 12.58 12.55
CA GLU A 47 8.96 13.13 13.85
C GLU A 47 8.26 14.48 14.15
N GLY A 48 7.40 14.95 13.25
CA GLY A 48 6.71 16.23 13.35
C GLY A 48 7.58 17.43 12.96
N LYS A 49 8.77 17.22 12.37
CA LYS A 49 9.64 18.32 11.92
C LYS A 49 9.14 18.88 10.58
N PRO A 50 9.20 20.20 10.37
CA PRO A 50 8.74 20.79 9.11
C PRO A 50 9.54 20.32 7.88
N VAL A 51 8.83 19.97 6.81
CA VAL A 51 9.44 19.67 5.50
C VAL A 51 9.37 20.91 4.62
N ALA A 52 10.50 21.59 4.46
CA ALA A 52 10.62 22.77 3.59
C ALA A 52 10.80 22.36 2.12
N GLY A 53 10.26 23.14 1.19
CA GLY A 53 10.39 22.86 -0.24
C GLY A 53 9.52 21.72 -0.77
N ALA A 54 8.62 21.16 0.05
CA ALA A 54 7.68 20.13 -0.39
C ALA A 54 6.69 20.71 -1.40
N LYS A 55 6.51 20.04 -2.54
CA LYS A 55 5.47 20.35 -3.52
C LYS A 55 4.12 19.96 -2.94
N VAL A 56 3.15 20.87 -2.96
CA VAL A 56 1.78 20.63 -2.53
C VAL A 56 0.86 20.86 -3.72
N ILE A 57 0.08 19.86 -4.10
CA ILE A 57 -0.90 19.93 -5.17
C ILE A 57 -2.28 19.76 -4.54
N ILE A 58 -3.24 20.60 -4.90
CA ILE A 58 -4.64 20.43 -4.50
C ILE A 58 -5.51 20.26 -5.74
N GLN A 59 -6.34 19.22 -5.76
CA GLN A 59 -7.18 18.86 -6.90
C GLN A 59 -8.65 18.76 -6.49
N PHE A 60 -9.54 19.38 -7.29
CA PHE A 60 -10.98 19.33 -7.06
C PHE A 60 -11.53 18.00 -7.59
N THR A 61 -12.32 17.29 -6.78
CA THR A 61 -12.74 15.92 -7.15
C THR A 61 -13.93 15.88 -8.10
N ARG A 62 -14.76 16.93 -8.14
CA ARG A 62 -16.00 16.94 -8.93
C ARG A 62 -15.80 17.25 -10.41
N GLU A 63 -14.66 17.83 -10.79
CA GLU A 63 -14.37 18.18 -12.17
C GLU A 63 -12.88 18.02 -12.48
N LYS A 64 -12.58 17.34 -13.58
CA LYS A 64 -11.20 17.05 -14.00
C LYS A 64 -10.51 18.32 -14.48
N GLY A 65 -9.23 18.48 -14.14
CA GLY A 65 -8.38 19.57 -14.63
C GLY A 65 -8.32 20.80 -13.73
N ILE A 66 -9.11 20.87 -12.66
CA ILE A 66 -8.98 21.93 -11.65
C ILE A 66 -8.00 21.49 -10.57
N GLN A 67 -6.78 22.01 -10.67
CA GLN A 67 -5.74 21.83 -9.67
C GLN A 67 -4.94 23.11 -9.45
N PHE A 68 -4.37 23.24 -8.27
CA PHE A 68 -3.42 24.30 -7.93
C PHE A 68 -2.18 23.69 -7.29
N GLU A 69 -1.06 24.38 -7.44
CA GLU A 69 0.22 23.95 -6.89
C GLU A 69 0.82 25.04 -5.98
N SER A 70 1.53 24.61 -4.94
CA SER A 70 2.26 25.46 -4.01
C SER A 70 3.50 24.70 -3.53
N VAL A 71 4.39 25.40 -2.81
CA VAL A 71 5.58 24.83 -2.20
C VAL A 71 5.66 25.30 -0.76
N THR A 72 6.08 24.41 0.14
CA THR A 72 6.18 24.76 1.56
C THR A 72 7.34 25.70 1.86
N ASN A 73 7.13 26.62 2.82
CA ASN A 73 8.19 27.49 3.32
C ASN A 73 9.15 26.76 4.30
N LYS A 74 10.12 27.47 4.89
CA LYS A 74 11.08 26.91 5.88
C LYS A 74 10.42 26.31 7.13
N LYS A 75 9.17 26.68 7.43
CA LYS A 75 8.37 26.16 8.54
C LYS A 75 7.40 25.07 8.09
N GLY A 76 7.54 24.55 6.86
CA GLY A 76 6.67 23.52 6.30
C GLY A 76 5.27 24.02 5.92
N GLU A 77 5.02 25.33 5.95
CA GLU A 77 3.69 25.90 5.77
C GLU A 77 3.38 26.12 4.29
N TRP A 78 2.12 25.89 3.92
CA TRP A 78 1.57 26.14 2.59
C TRP A 78 0.16 26.75 2.70
N ALA A 79 -0.27 27.42 1.64
CA ALA A 79 -1.62 27.98 1.55
C ALA A 79 -2.12 28.04 0.09
N PHE A 80 -3.42 27.83 -0.06
CA PHE A 80 -4.18 28.06 -1.28
C PHE A 80 -5.29 29.07 -1.01
N LEU A 81 -5.47 29.97 -1.96
CA LEU A 81 -6.54 30.96 -2.01
C LEU A 81 -7.35 30.69 -3.28
N GLY A 82 -8.61 31.12 -3.28
CA GLY A 82 -9.41 31.05 -4.49
C GLY A 82 -10.18 29.74 -4.67
N LEU A 83 -10.34 28.94 -3.59
CA LEU A 83 -10.93 27.61 -3.67
C LEU A 83 -12.47 27.67 -3.62
N GLY A 84 -13.10 26.87 -4.46
CA GLY A 84 -14.55 26.60 -4.42
C GLY A 84 -14.93 25.65 -3.28
N SER A 85 -16.19 25.69 -2.87
CA SER A 85 -16.71 24.78 -1.85
C SER A 85 -16.79 23.35 -2.38
N GLY A 86 -16.43 22.36 -1.55
CA GLY A 86 -16.55 20.94 -1.88
C GLY A 86 -15.31 20.14 -1.54
N LEU A 87 -15.26 18.89 -2.00
CA LEU A 87 -14.20 17.95 -1.69
C LEU A 87 -12.96 18.19 -2.56
N TRP A 88 -11.81 18.30 -1.91
CA TRP A 88 -10.49 18.44 -2.50
C TRP A 88 -9.56 17.35 -2.00
N ILE A 89 -8.64 16.91 -2.85
CA ILE A 89 -7.50 16.08 -2.46
C ILE A 89 -6.27 16.98 -2.42
N VAL A 90 -5.61 17.05 -1.26
CA VAL A 90 -4.33 17.73 -1.09
C VAL A 90 -3.23 16.67 -1.04
N THR A 91 -2.33 16.68 -2.02
CA THR A 91 -1.16 15.80 -2.10
C THR A 91 0.09 16.60 -1.79
N ALA A 92 0.93 16.10 -0.89
CA ALA A 92 2.27 16.64 -0.67
C ALA A 92 3.33 15.62 -1.12
N SER A 93 4.40 16.11 -1.72
CA SER A 93 5.58 15.33 -2.08
C SER A 93 6.85 16.14 -1.86
N ALA A 94 7.93 15.46 -1.50
CA ALA A 94 9.25 16.04 -1.35
C ALA A 94 10.29 14.98 -1.71
N GLU A 95 11.48 15.41 -2.12
CA GLU A 95 12.59 14.50 -2.38
C GLU A 95 12.94 13.72 -1.10
N GLY A 96 13.09 12.39 -1.23
CA GLY A 96 13.35 11.52 -0.08
C GLY A 96 12.12 11.21 0.78
N PHE A 97 10.90 11.49 0.32
CA PHE A 97 9.64 11.20 1.02
C PHE A 97 8.63 10.45 0.15
N ILE A 98 7.87 9.54 0.77
CA ILE A 98 6.72 8.90 0.12
C ILE A 98 5.62 9.95 -0.01
N PRO A 99 5.09 10.24 -1.21
CA PRO A 99 4.00 11.18 -1.36
C PRO A 99 2.80 10.77 -0.51
N SER A 100 2.21 11.74 0.19
CA SER A 100 1.01 11.51 1.01
C SER A 100 -0.08 12.47 0.61
N PHE A 101 -1.33 12.06 0.75
CA PHE A 101 -2.48 12.90 0.47
C PHE A 101 -3.46 12.96 1.64
N LYS A 102 -4.32 13.97 1.62
CA LYS A 102 -5.48 14.12 2.51
C LYS A 102 -6.68 14.64 1.73
N GLU A 103 -7.84 14.07 2.02
CA GLU A 103 -9.12 14.60 1.58
C GLU A 103 -9.61 15.69 2.52
N VAL A 104 -10.08 16.80 1.96
CA VAL A 104 -10.54 17.97 2.71
C VAL A 104 -11.78 18.54 2.05
N ASN A 105 -12.84 18.74 2.83
CA ASN A 105 -14.01 19.49 2.37
C ASN A 105 -13.79 20.98 2.65
N VAL A 106 -13.68 21.78 1.59
CA VAL A 106 -13.44 23.23 1.69
C VAL A 106 -14.77 23.97 1.73
N SER A 107 -14.87 24.92 2.66
CA SER A 107 -15.96 25.88 2.76
C SER A 107 -15.48 27.28 2.33
N GLN A 108 -16.37 28.00 1.65
CA GLN A 108 -16.19 29.43 1.33
C GLN A 108 -16.80 30.36 2.38
N ILE A 109 -17.58 29.80 3.32
CA ILE A 109 -18.35 30.54 4.33
C ILE A 109 -17.66 30.40 5.70
N GLU A 110 -17.27 29.18 6.04
CA GLU A 110 -16.66 28.84 7.31
C GLU A 110 -15.14 28.79 7.21
N ALA A 111 -14.48 29.00 8.34
CA ALA A 111 -13.04 28.84 8.43
C ALA A 111 -12.66 27.37 8.23
N ASN A 112 -11.76 27.11 7.28
CA ASN A 112 -11.27 25.75 7.04
C ASN A 112 -10.19 25.38 8.05
N PRO A 113 -10.19 24.14 8.56
CA PRO A 113 -9.17 23.68 9.48
C PRO A 113 -7.80 23.61 8.81
N LYS A 114 -6.74 23.78 9.61
CA LYS A 114 -5.37 23.64 9.15
C LYS A 114 -5.09 22.17 8.81
N VAL A 115 -4.57 21.93 7.61
CA VAL A 115 -4.31 20.58 7.10
C VAL A 115 -2.87 20.19 7.38
N VAL A 116 -2.64 19.21 8.25
CA VAL A 116 -1.30 18.66 8.49
C VAL A 116 -1.12 17.42 7.64
N ILE A 117 -0.15 17.39 6.73
CA ILE A 117 0.23 16.21 5.96
C ILE A 117 1.56 15.71 6.51
N THR A 118 1.58 14.47 6.98
CA THR A 118 2.80 13.81 7.43
C THR A 118 3.38 13.05 6.25
N LEU A 119 4.53 13.50 5.78
CA LEU A 119 5.34 12.73 4.85
C LEU A 119 6.15 11.73 5.66
N LYS A 120 5.99 10.46 5.33
CA LYS A 120 6.98 9.48 5.75
C LYS A 120 8.17 9.67 4.85
N ARG A 121 9.38 9.69 5.42
CA ARG A 121 10.56 9.56 4.57
C ARG A 121 10.31 8.34 3.68
N ILE A 122 10.80 8.38 2.45
CA ILE A 122 11.23 7.14 1.85
C ILE A 122 12.19 6.64 2.92
N GLN A 123 11.72 5.72 3.75
CA GLN A 123 12.61 4.90 4.52
C GLN A 123 13.37 4.27 3.39
N SER A 124 14.52 4.87 3.11
CA SER A 124 15.56 4.18 2.41
C SER A 124 15.57 2.87 3.17
N VAL A 125 15.13 1.80 2.52
CA VAL A 125 16.00 0.65 2.51
C VAL A 125 17.38 1.28 2.43
N PRO A 126 18.24 1.22 3.46
CA PRO A 126 19.60 1.59 3.28
C PRO A 126 20.09 0.55 2.28
N THR A 127 19.81 0.77 1.00
CA THR A 127 20.81 0.65 -0.02
C THR A 127 21.90 1.63 0.42
N GLY A 128 22.63 1.29 1.51
CA GLY A 128 24.00 1.75 1.71
C GLY A 128 24.88 1.36 0.52
N VAL A 129 24.29 0.57 -0.38
CA VAL A 129 24.62 0.36 -1.76
C VAL A 129 24.08 1.48 -2.65
N GLU A 130 24.83 2.57 -2.75
CA GLU A 130 24.59 3.61 -3.77
C GLU A 130 25.47 3.38 -5.01
N ASP A 131 26.41 2.43 -4.97
CA ASP A 131 27.30 2.17 -6.08
C ASP A 131 26.59 1.44 -7.22
N LYS A 132 26.71 2.01 -8.42
CA LYS A 132 26.05 1.53 -9.63
C LYS A 132 26.29 0.04 -9.89
N VAL A 133 27.50 -0.45 -9.64
CA VAL A 133 27.86 -1.85 -9.87
C VAL A 133 27.05 -2.77 -8.97
N SER A 134 26.95 -2.46 -7.68
CA SER A 134 26.16 -3.27 -6.76
C SER A 134 24.65 -3.18 -7.02
N LEU A 135 24.13 -2.05 -7.53
CA LEU A 135 22.75 -1.98 -8.03
C LEU A 135 22.53 -2.89 -9.23
N GLU A 136 23.45 -2.88 -10.20
CA GLU A 136 23.42 -3.79 -11.36
C GLU A 136 23.49 -5.27 -10.92
N LEU A 137 24.25 -5.59 -9.86
CA LEU A 137 24.27 -6.93 -9.26
C LEU A 137 22.92 -7.31 -8.64
N LEU A 138 22.23 -6.39 -7.95
CA LEU A 138 20.88 -6.68 -7.41
C LEU A 138 19.85 -6.90 -8.51
N ASP A 139 19.89 -6.10 -9.58
CA ASP A 139 18.99 -6.27 -10.72
C ASP A 139 19.21 -7.63 -11.39
N ARG A 140 20.48 -8.01 -11.60
CA ARG A 140 20.84 -9.33 -12.15
C ARG A 140 20.43 -10.46 -11.22
N PHE A 141 20.67 -10.33 -9.91
CA PHE A 141 20.23 -11.29 -8.90
C PHE A 141 18.72 -11.50 -8.97
N ALA A 142 17.93 -10.41 -8.97
CA ALA A 142 16.49 -10.47 -9.01
C ALA A 142 15.99 -11.18 -10.26
N ALA A 143 16.56 -10.90 -11.43
CA ALA A 143 16.24 -11.58 -12.68
C ALA A 143 16.52 -13.09 -12.60
N LEU A 144 17.72 -13.48 -12.16
CA LEU A 144 18.10 -14.90 -12.02
C LEU A 144 17.23 -15.65 -11.01
N PHE A 145 16.89 -15.00 -9.89
CA PHE A 145 16.00 -15.56 -8.88
C PHE A 145 14.59 -15.82 -9.44
N GLN A 146 14.02 -14.85 -10.17
CA GLN A 146 12.72 -15.00 -10.84
C GLN A 146 12.72 -16.11 -11.90
N GLU A 147 13.83 -16.24 -12.63
CA GLU A 147 14.06 -17.34 -13.59
C GLU A 147 14.35 -18.69 -12.91
N ARG A 148 14.39 -18.74 -11.57
CA ARG A 148 14.72 -19.92 -10.76
C ARG A 148 16.12 -20.48 -11.01
N LYS A 149 17.03 -19.66 -11.52
CA LYS A 149 18.45 -19.98 -11.73
C LYS A 149 19.23 -19.74 -10.44
N TYR A 150 18.93 -20.54 -9.42
CA TYR A 150 19.39 -20.26 -8.06
C TYR A 150 20.90 -20.41 -7.88
N ASP A 151 21.57 -21.29 -8.62
CA ASP A 151 23.04 -21.40 -8.58
C ASP A 151 23.72 -20.12 -9.06
N GLU A 152 23.30 -19.61 -10.23
CA GLU A 152 23.78 -18.34 -10.77
C GLU A 152 23.40 -17.17 -9.86
N ALA A 153 22.18 -17.17 -9.30
CA ALA A 153 21.75 -16.13 -8.37
C ALA A 153 22.63 -16.08 -7.11
N ILE A 154 23.02 -17.24 -6.57
CA ILE A 154 23.93 -17.35 -5.42
C ILE A 154 25.29 -16.72 -5.72
N GLU A 155 25.86 -16.98 -6.90
CA GLU A 155 27.13 -16.36 -7.31
C GLU A 155 27.04 -14.82 -7.31
N ILE A 156 25.96 -14.27 -7.86
CA ILE A 156 25.76 -12.82 -7.97
C ILE A 156 25.55 -12.18 -6.60
N ILE A 157 24.74 -12.77 -5.73
CA ILE A 157 24.49 -12.20 -4.41
C ILE A 157 25.70 -12.36 -3.46
N GLU A 158 26.53 -13.40 -3.63
CA GLU A 158 27.82 -13.49 -2.93
C GLU A 158 28.79 -12.40 -3.40
N GLU A 159 28.87 -12.13 -4.71
CA GLU A 159 29.68 -11.02 -5.24
C GLU A 159 29.22 -9.69 -4.66
N PHE A 160 27.91 -9.45 -4.66
CA PHE A 160 27.30 -8.27 -4.06
C PHE A 160 27.65 -8.15 -2.56
N ARG A 161 27.57 -9.26 -1.81
CA ARG A 161 27.87 -9.28 -0.37
C ARG A 161 29.34 -9.02 -0.08
N GLN A 162 30.25 -9.52 -0.91
CA GLN A 162 31.69 -9.25 -0.78
C GLN A 162 31.99 -7.75 -0.95
N ARG A 163 31.26 -7.07 -1.85
CA ARG A 163 31.36 -5.62 -2.05
C ARG A 163 30.70 -4.83 -0.93
N ASN A 164 29.63 -5.37 -0.34
CA ASN A 164 28.79 -4.71 0.66
C ASN A 164 28.69 -5.54 1.95
N PRO A 165 29.81 -5.75 2.69
CA PRO A 165 29.86 -6.69 3.82
C PRO A 165 28.95 -6.29 4.99
N GLU A 166 28.62 -5.01 5.12
CA GLU A 166 27.70 -4.49 6.15
C GLU A 166 26.22 -4.56 5.72
N PHE A 167 25.92 -4.84 4.43
CA PHE A 167 24.56 -5.05 3.96
C PHE A 167 24.13 -6.50 4.23
N TYR A 168 23.88 -6.79 5.50
CA TYR A 168 23.45 -8.11 5.95
C TYR A 168 22.09 -8.60 5.40
N PRO A 169 21.18 -7.78 4.81
CA PRO A 169 20.05 -8.31 4.06
C PRO A 169 20.46 -9.18 2.85
N ALA A 170 21.68 -9.07 2.32
CA ALA A 170 22.19 -10.00 1.31
C ALA A 170 22.22 -11.46 1.80
N LEU A 171 22.38 -11.69 3.11
CA LEU A 171 22.33 -13.03 3.71
C LEU A 171 20.93 -13.62 3.69
N ILE A 172 19.87 -12.79 3.80
CA ILE A 172 18.49 -13.25 3.62
C ILE A 172 18.29 -13.72 2.17
N ASN A 173 18.75 -12.95 1.20
CA ASN A 173 18.65 -13.29 -0.22
C ASN A 173 19.42 -14.59 -0.55
N LEU A 174 20.61 -14.79 0.03
CA LEU A 174 21.34 -16.06 -0.03
C LEU A 174 20.53 -17.21 0.56
N ALA A 175 19.99 -17.01 1.76
CA ALA A 175 19.18 -18.01 2.43
C ALA A 175 17.95 -18.41 1.60
N GLU A 176 17.27 -17.44 0.98
CA GLU A 176 16.14 -17.69 0.08
C GLU A 176 16.53 -18.52 -1.14
N CYS A 177 17.69 -18.25 -1.76
CA CYS A 177 18.18 -19.07 -2.87
C CYS A 177 18.42 -20.53 -2.44
N TYR A 178 19.10 -20.73 -1.31
CA TYR A 178 19.33 -22.07 -0.77
C TYR A 178 18.01 -22.78 -0.41
N ARG A 179 17.06 -22.05 0.19
CA ARG A 179 15.72 -22.57 0.54
C ARG A 179 14.95 -23.03 -0.70
N GLU A 180 14.94 -22.22 -1.75
CA GLU A 180 14.26 -22.57 -3.01
C GLU A 180 14.95 -23.72 -3.77
N LYS A 181 16.27 -23.90 -3.60
CA LYS A 181 17.00 -25.10 -4.07
C LYS A 181 16.70 -26.35 -3.25
N GLY A 182 16.13 -26.21 -2.07
CA GLY A 182 15.94 -27.31 -1.11
C GLY A 182 17.15 -27.59 -0.23
N ASP A 183 18.20 -26.77 -0.27
CA ASP A 183 19.34 -26.84 0.65
C ASP A 183 19.02 -26.05 1.93
N TYR A 184 18.18 -26.65 2.76
CA TYR A 184 17.66 -26.00 3.96
C TYR A 184 18.73 -25.74 5.02
N ASP A 185 19.80 -26.54 5.06
CA ASP A 185 20.88 -26.37 6.04
C ASP A 185 21.70 -25.12 5.73
N GLN A 186 22.04 -24.87 4.46
CA GLN A 186 22.68 -23.61 4.06
C GLN A 186 21.73 -22.42 4.21
N ALA A 187 20.44 -22.60 3.95
CA ALA A 187 19.45 -21.54 4.16
C ALA A 187 19.40 -21.12 5.63
N ILE A 188 19.24 -22.07 6.55
CA ILE A 188 19.21 -21.82 7.99
C ILE A 188 20.50 -21.14 8.45
N LYS A 189 21.66 -21.62 8.03
CA LYS A 189 22.96 -21.03 8.37
C LYS A 189 23.06 -19.54 7.97
N ASN A 190 22.56 -19.18 6.79
CA ASN A 190 22.59 -17.80 6.31
C ASN A 190 21.57 -16.92 7.06
N TYR A 191 20.38 -17.43 7.40
CA TYR A 191 19.44 -16.73 8.27
C TYR A 191 20.01 -16.52 9.68
N GLU A 192 20.69 -17.51 10.26
CA GLU A 192 21.35 -17.39 11.57
C GLU A 192 22.46 -16.33 11.54
N LEU A 193 23.26 -16.29 10.47
CA LEU A 193 24.26 -15.25 10.29
C LEU A 193 23.62 -13.85 10.17
N ALA A 194 22.51 -13.73 9.44
CA ALA A 194 21.75 -12.48 9.35
C ALA A 194 21.22 -12.05 10.74
N LEU A 195 20.73 -12.98 11.55
CA LEU A 195 20.29 -12.73 12.92
C LEU A 195 21.42 -12.27 13.83
N ASP A 196 22.61 -12.87 13.72
CA ASP A 196 23.75 -12.49 14.53
C ASP A 196 24.28 -11.09 14.18
N LEU A 197 24.23 -10.70 12.89
CA LEU A 197 24.57 -9.34 12.47
C LEU A 197 23.48 -8.32 12.86
N ALA A 198 22.21 -8.69 12.76
CA ALA A 198 21.07 -7.86 13.17
C ALA A 198 21.07 -7.52 14.67
N LYS A 199 21.76 -8.29 15.52
CA LYS A 199 21.94 -7.98 16.96
C LYS A 199 22.83 -6.75 17.21
N LYS A 200 23.51 -6.20 16.20
CA LYS A 200 24.27 -4.95 16.27
C LYS A 200 23.36 -3.71 16.15
N GLY A 201 22.38 -3.58 17.04
CA GLY A 201 21.82 -2.31 17.54
C GLY A 201 21.16 -1.29 16.59
N ASP A 202 21.02 -1.54 15.29
CA ASP A 202 20.41 -0.59 14.35
C ASP A 202 18.93 -0.89 14.02
N MET A 203 18.30 0.07 13.34
CA MET A 203 16.87 0.06 12.96
C MET A 203 16.48 -1.18 12.13
N TRP A 204 17.42 -1.80 11.43
CA TRP A 204 17.21 -2.95 10.55
C TRP A 204 17.00 -4.26 11.30
N SER A 205 17.39 -4.27 12.57
CA SER A 205 17.27 -5.44 13.42
C SER A 205 15.86 -6.01 13.41
N LYS A 206 14.80 -5.19 13.37
CA LYS A 206 13.44 -5.72 13.55
C LYS A 206 12.89 -6.49 12.36
N GLU A 207 12.94 -5.89 11.17
CA GLU A 207 12.44 -6.55 9.96
C GLU A 207 13.32 -7.75 9.58
N VAL A 208 14.64 -7.59 9.64
CA VAL A 208 15.58 -8.69 9.36
C VAL A 208 15.38 -9.82 10.37
N THR A 209 15.19 -9.51 11.66
CA THR A 209 14.97 -10.55 12.67
C THR A 209 13.67 -11.31 12.42
N ALA A 210 12.56 -10.60 12.20
CA ALA A 210 11.28 -11.25 11.94
C ALA A 210 11.32 -12.10 10.65
N LYS A 211 11.88 -11.58 9.55
CA LYS A 211 12.04 -12.32 8.29
C LYS A 211 12.95 -13.53 8.43
N SER A 212 14.08 -13.40 9.11
CA SER A 212 15.03 -14.51 9.28
C SER A 212 14.46 -15.61 10.18
N LEU A 213 13.77 -15.24 11.27
CA LEU A 213 13.06 -16.21 12.11
C LEU A 213 11.97 -16.94 11.32
N ALA A 214 11.16 -16.23 10.54
CA ALA A 214 10.15 -16.85 9.69
C ALA A 214 10.78 -17.75 8.60
N GLY A 215 11.88 -17.32 7.98
CA GLY A 215 12.63 -18.10 6.99
C GLY A 215 13.20 -19.41 7.55
N ILE A 216 13.76 -19.38 8.78
CA ILE A 216 14.19 -20.60 9.48
C ILE A 216 12.98 -21.51 9.77
N GLY A 217 11.86 -20.93 10.23
CA GLY A 217 10.61 -21.66 10.43
C GLY A 217 10.13 -22.35 9.16
N GLU A 218 10.18 -21.67 8.02
CA GLU A 218 9.83 -22.25 6.72
C GLU A 218 10.77 -23.39 6.31
N CYS A 219 12.08 -23.25 6.53
CA CYS A 219 13.04 -24.33 6.26
C CYS A 219 12.69 -25.59 7.07
N TYR A 220 12.42 -25.44 8.37
CA TYR A 220 11.99 -26.57 9.19
C TYR A 220 10.65 -27.16 8.75
N LEU A 221 9.71 -26.31 8.33
CA LEU A 221 8.42 -26.75 7.82
C LEU A 221 8.58 -27.62 6.56
N ARG A 222 9.43 -27.19 5.62
CA ARG A 222 9.74 -27.92 4.38
C ARG A 222 10.53 -29.21 4.63
N GLN A 223 11.32 -29.25 5.70
CA GLN A 223 11.96 -30.48 6.21
C GLN A 223 10.98 -31.42 6.95
N GLY A 224 9.71 -31.03 7.10
CA GLY A 224 8.69 -31.81 7.82
C GLY A 224 8.75 -31.69 9.34
N ASN A 225 9.58 -30.80 9.89
CA ASN A 225 9.70 -30.57 11.32
C ASN A 225 8.76 -29.45 11.78
N LEU A 226 7.49 -29.81 11.99
CA LEU A 226 6.44 -28.85 12.34
C LEU A 226 6.67 -28.18 13.70
N ASP A 227 7.17 -28.90 14.69
CA ASP A 227 7.38 -28.36 16.05
C ASP A 227 8.43 -27.23 16.04
N ARG A 228 9.56 -27.44 15.35
CA ARG A 228 10.57 -26.39 15.20
C ARG A 228 10.04 -25.23 14.35
N ALA A 229 9.31 -25.51 13.29
CA ALA A 229 8.69 -24.46 12.49
C ALA A 229 7.78 -23.56 13.33
N GLN A 230 6.91 -24.16 14.15
CA GLN A 230 5.99 -23.45 15.05
C GLN A 230 6.73 -22.56 16.06
N ASP A 231 7.82 -23.05 16.69
CA ASP A 231 8.64 -22.25 17.59
C ASP A 231 9.18 -20.99 16.90
N PHE A 232 9.80 -21.16 15.72
CA PHE A 232 10.41 -20.05 14.99
C PHE A 232 9.39 -19.04 14.47
N PHE A 233 8.24 -19.49 13.98
CA PHE A 233 7.15 -18.59 13.57
C PHE A 233 6.58 -17.81 14.75
N LYS A 234 6.39 -18.46 15.91
CA LYS A 234 5.96 -17.78 17.13
C LYS A 234 6.97 -16.71 17.53
N ARG A 235 8.27 -17.04 17.51
CA ARG A 235 9.33 -16.08 17.81
C ARG A 235 9.35 -14.90 16.83
N ALA A 236 9.11 -15.15 15.54
CA ALA A 236 9.02 -14.08 14.54
C ALA A 236 7.90 -13.07 14.88
N VAL A 237 6.71 -13.58 15.19
CA VAL A 237 5.56 -12.75 15.56
C VAL A 237 5.76 -12.07 16.92
N ASP A 238 6.24 -12.78 17.93
CA ASP A 238 6.51 -12.21 19.26
C ASP A 238 7.57 -11.10 19.23
N PHE A 239 8.51 -11.18 18.28
CA PHE A 239 9.53 -10.16 18.10
C PHE A 239 8.95 -8.84 17.55
N SER A 240 7.91 -8.89 16.71
CA SER A 240 7.19 -7.71 16.19
C SER A 240 5.67 -7.89 16.34
N PRO A 241 5.14 -7.86 17.57
CA PRO A 241 3.76 -8.27 17.87
C PRO A 241 2.70 -7.31 17.32
N ASP A 242 3.11 -6.09 16.97
CA ASP A 242 2.32 -5.01 16.37
C ASP A 242 2.44 -4.94 14.84
N ASN A 243 3.28 -5.77 14.23
CA ASN A 243 3.47 -5.81 12.78
C ASN A 243 2.59 -6.89 12.15
N GLU A 244 1.48 -6.47 11.53
CA GLU A 244 0.52 -7.36 10.88
C GLU A 244 1.13 -8.18 9.73
N MET A 245 2.15 -7.63 9.05
CA MET A 245 2.79 -8.27 7.90
C MET A 245 3.54 -9.54 8.32
N VAL A 246 4.10 -9.57 9.53
CA VAL A 246 4.81 -10.76 10.03
C VAL A 246 3.83 -11.92 10.20
N ALA A 247 2.70 -11.68 10.85
CA ALA A 247 1.65 -12.69 11.00
C ALA A 247 1.09 -13.13 9.64
N TYR A 248 0.84 -12.19 8.73
CA TYR A 248 0.36 -12.51 7.38
C TYR A 248 1.35 -13.37 6.58
N ASN A 249 2.64 -13.04 6.58
CA ASN A 249 3.67 -13.79 5.86
C ASN A 249 3.81 -15.22 6.41
N VAL A 250 3.72 -15.40 7.72
CA VAL A 250 3.67 -16.75 8.33
C VAL A 250 2.42 -17.51 7.86
N GLY A 251 1.27 -16.84 7.79
CA GLY A 251 0.04 -17.42 7.24
C GLY A 251 0.20 -17.90 5.80
N GLU A 252 0.86 -17.11 4.95
CA GLU A 252 1.17 -17.47 3.55
C GLU A 252 2.10 -18.68 3.46
N ILE A 253 3.12 -18.76 4.32
CA ILE A 253 4.04 -19.90 4.39
C ILE A 253 3.28 -21.18 4.73
N TYR A 254 2.41 -21.14 5.74
CA TYR A 254 1.57 -22.29 6.08
C TYR A 254 0.58 -22.64 4.97
N PHE A 255 -0.04 -21.64 4.35
CA PHE A 255 -1.00 -21.86 3.25
C PHE A 255 -0.34 -22.55 2.06
N SER A 256 0.82 -22.06 1.62
CA SER A 256 1.60 -22.67 0.53
C SER A 256 2.11 -24.07 0.87
N SER A 257 2.32 -24.36 2.16
CA SER A 257 2.69 -25.68 2.68
C SER A 257 1.48 -26.59 2.99
N GLN A 258 0.28 -26.18 2.57
CA GLN A 258 -1.00 -26.89 2.78
C GLN A 258 -1.40 -27.11 4.25
N LYS A 259 -0.83 -26.33 5.18
CA LYS A 259 -1.15 -26.34 6.61
C LYS A 259 -2.28 -25.34 6.90
N MET A 260 -3.50 -25.74 6.54
CA MET A 260 -4.63 -24.82 6.45
C MET A 260 -5.06 -24.25 7.81
N ASP A 261 -5.00 -25.04 8.89
CA ASP A 261 -5.45 -24.60 10.21
C ASP A 261 -4.49 -23.58 10.83
N GLU A 262 -3.19 -23.80 10.66
CA GLU A 262 -2.16 -22.84 11.05
C GLU A 262 -2.24 -21.56 10.21
N ALA A 263 -2.48 -21.67 8.89
CA ALA A 263 -2.70 -20.51 8.04
C ALA A 263 -3.89 -19.66 8.52
N ILE A 264 -5.02 -20.29 8.86
CA ILE A 264 -6.21 -19.61 9.43
C ILE A 264 -5.85 -18.86 10.70
N TYR A 265 -5.10 -19.49 11.62
CA TYR A 265 -4.68 -18.85 12.87
C TYR A 265 -3.90 -17.56 12.61
N TYR A 266 -2.88 -17.62 11.74
CA TYR A 266 -2.00 -16.48 11.47
C TYR A 266 -2.67 -15.37 10.65
N PHE A 267 -3.55 -15.70 9.70
CA PHE A 267 -4.35 -14.67 9.02
C PHE A 267 -5.34 -13.98 9.96
N ASN A 268 -5.99 -14.71 10.87
CA ASN A 268 -6.82 -14.09 11.91
C ASN A 268 -6.00 -13.22 12.87
N LEU A 269 -4.77 -13.61 13.17
CA LEU A 269 -3.87 -12.79 13.98
C LEU A 269 -3.52 -11.48 13.26
N ALA A 270 -3.22 -11.53 11.95
CA ALA A 270 -3.01 -10.32 11.14
C ALA A 270 -4.25 -9.40 11.14
N ILE A 271 -5.46 -9.96 11.04
CA ILE A 271 -6.73 -9.20 11.14
C ILE A 271 -6.89 -8.58 12.53
N LYS A 272 -6.54 -9.31 13.59
CA LYS A 272 -6.60 -8.80 14.96
C LYS A 272 -5.67 -7.62 15.17
N ILE A 273 -4.47 -7.66 14.60
CA ILE A 273 -3.48 -6.57 14.67
C ILE A 273 -3.97 -5.37 13.83
N LYS A 274 -4.46 -5.61 12.60
CA LYS A 274 -4.96 -4.58 11.69
C LYS A 274 -6.33 -4.93 11.11
N PRO A 275 -7.43 -4.54 11.79
CA PRO A 275 -8.79 -4.89 11.35
C PRO A 275 -9.22 -4.30 10.01
N LYS A 276 -8.60 -3.18 9.60
CA LYS A 276 -8.87 -2.47 8.34
C LYS A 276 -7.88 -2.85 7.24
N TRP A 277 -7.54 -4.13 7.13
CA TRP A 277 -6.72 -4.68 6.06
C TRP A 277 -7.47 -5.82 5.37
N SER A 278 -7.75 -5.64 4.08
CA SER A 278 -8.60 -6.53 3.27
C SER A 278 -7.92 -7.86 2.95
N LEU A 279 -6.61 -7.85 2.69
CA LEU A 279 -5.89 -8.97 2.10
C LEU A 279 -5.93 -10.28 2.92
N PRO A 280 -5.85 -10.27 4.27
CA PRO A 280 -6.04 -11.48 5.07
C PRO A 280 -7.43 -12.12 4.91
N TYR A 281 -8.49 -11.33 4.68
CA TYR A 281 -9.83 -11.88 4.42
C TYR A 281 -9.88 -12.59 3.06
N TYR A 282 -9.25 -12.03 2.03
CA TYR A 282 -9.10 -12.72 0.75
C TYR A 282 -8.39 -14.07 0.91
N LYS A 283 -7.27 -14.09 1.65
CA LYS A 283 -6.51 -15.33 1.91
C LYS A 283 -7.30 -16.35 2.73
N LEU A 284 -8.00 -15.93 3.80
CA LEU A 284 -8.92 -16.82 4.52
C LEU A 284 -9.99 -17.42 3.60
N GLY A 285 -10.55 -16.61 2.70
CA GLY A 285 -11.45 -17.07 1.66
C GLY A 285 -10.88 -18.24 0.85
N LEU A 286 -9.65 -18.10 0.36
CA LEU A 286 -8.96 -19.16 -0.37
C LEU A 286 -8.64 -20.38 0.50
N VAL A 287 -8.24 -20.19 1.76
CA VAL A 287 -7.96 -21.30 2.68
C VAL A 287 -9.22 -22.12 2.92
N TYR A 288 -10.37 -21.47 3.15
CA TYR A 288 -11.64 -22.17 3.35
C TYR A 288 -12.16 -22.85 2.08
N LEU A 289 -11.90 -22.30 0.88
CA LEU A 289 -12.13 -23.01 -0.38
C LEU A 289 -11.35 -24.32 -0.44
N ASN A 290 -10.06 -24.31 -0.09
CA ASN A 290 -9.22 -25.52 -0.07
C ASN A 290 -9.70 -26.54 0.97
N LYS A 291 -10.30 -26.09 2.08
CA LYS A 291 -10.94 -26.96 3.08
C LYS A 291 -12.36 -27.40 2.71
N ALA A 292 -12.89 -26.97 1.56
CA ALA A 292 -14.28 -27.15 1.14
C ALA A 292 -15.33 -26.57 2.13
N ASP A 293 -14.94 -25.61 2.98
CA ASP A 293 -15.86 -24.85 3.82
C ASP A 293 -16.36 -23.63 3.04
N TYR A 294 -17.31 -23.89 2.14
CA TYR A 294 -17.81 -22.87 1.21
C TYR A 294 -18.55 -21.72 1.90
N GLU A 295 -19.11 -21.95 3.08
CA GLU A 295 -19.79 -20.90 3.85
C GLU A 295 -18.77 -19.92 4.43
N LEU A 296 -17.72 -20.41 5.09
CA LEU A 296 -16.66 -19.54 5.60
C LEU A 296 -15.85 -18.89 4.48
N ALA A 297 -15.64 -19.60 3.36
CA ALA A 297 -15.02 -19.01 2.16
C ALA A 297 -15.82 -17.80 1.66
N ARG A 298 -17.14 -17.97 1.51
CA ARG A 298 -18.05 -16.90 1.07
C ARG A 298 -17.99 -15.70 2.01
N VAL A 299 -18.14 -15.90 3.32
CA VAL A 299 -18.12 -14.81 4.32
C VAL A 299 -16.85 -13.97 4.21
N ASN A 300 -15.68 -14.61 4.09
CA ASN A 300 -14.41 -13.89 4.04
C ASN A 300 -14.19 -13.18 2.68
N LEU A 301 -14.59 -13.80 1.58
CA LEU A 301 -14.50 -13.19 0.25
C LEU A 301 -15.48 -12.02 0.06
N GLU A 302 -16.69 -12.11 0.61
CA GLU A 302 -17.64 -11.00 0.67
C GLU A 302 -17.07 -9.85 1.50
N LYS A 303 -16.44 -10.15 2.65
CA LYS A 303 -15.80 -9.12 3.47
C LYS A 303 -14.66 -8.41 2.74
N PHE A 304 -13.84 -9.15 1.99
CA PHE A 304 -12.81 -8.56 1.14
C PHE A 304 -13.41 -7.59 0.11
N LEU A 305 -14.48 -7.98 -0.61
CA LEU A 305 -15.15 -7.12 -1.60
C LEU A 305 -15.84 -5.90 -0.98
N GLU A 306 -16.37 -6.02 0.23
CA GLU A 306 -16.92 -4.87 0.97
C GLU A 306 -15.83 -3.81 1.22
N MET A 307 -14.61 -4.24 1.51
CA MET A 307 -13.48 -3.35 1.81
C MET A 307 -12.82 -2.80 0.55
N GLU A 308 -12.70 -3.59 -0.51
CA GLU A 308 -12.02 -3.22 -1.76
C GLU A 308 -12.82 -3.63 -3.01
N PRO A 309 -13.97 -2.98 -3.27
CA PRO A 309 -14.89 -3.35 -4.36
C PRO A 309 -14.31 -3.17 -5.76
N ASP A 310 -13.31 -2.30 -5.89
CA ASP A 310 -12.65 -1.91 -7.15
C ASP A 310 -11.20 -2.43 -7.23
N SER A 311 -10.79 -3.37 -6.38
CA SER A 311 -9.46 -3.98 -6.45
C SER A 311 -9.28 -4.82 -7.72
N GLU A 312 -8.02 -5.00 -8.15
CA GLU A 312 -7.67 -5.90 -9.27
C GLU A 312 -8.10 -7.35 -9.03
N LEU A 313 -8.21 -7.76 -7.75
CA LEU A 313 -8.70 -9.08 -7.36
C LEU A 313 -10.22 -9.20 -7.39
N ALA A 314 -10.97 -8.08 -7.38
CA ALA A 314 -12.42 -8.07 -7.24
C ALA A 314 -13.15 -8.89 -8.33
N PRO A 315 -12.79 -8.85 -9.63
CA PRO A 315 -13.43 -9.68 -10.65
C PRO A 315 -13.27 -11.18 -10.36
N SER A 316 -12.08 -11.61 -9.97
CA SER A 316 -11.79 -13.01 -9.62
C SER A 316 -12.60 -13.45 -8.40
N VAL A 317 -12.68 -12.60 -7.37
CA VAL A 317 -13.46 -12.90 -6.17
C VAL A 317 -14.96 -12.99 -6.47
N LYS A 318 -15.51 -12.09 -7.31
CA LYS A 318 -16.90 -12.15 -7.77
C LYS A 318 -17.21 -13.46 -8.50
N ASN A 319 -16.33 -13.90 -9.40
CA ASN A 319 -16.48 -15.17 -10.11
C ASN A 319 -16.51 -16.38 -9.16
N ILE A 320 -15.64 -16.39 -8.14
CA ILE A 320 -15.63 -17.44 -7.11
C ILE A 320 -16.96 -17.44 -6.35
N LEU A 321 -17.44 -16.28 -5.90
CA LEU A 321 -18.70 -16.16 -5.17
C LEU A 321 -19.90 -16.63 -6.01
N GLU A 322 -19.95 -16.27 -7.29
CA GLU A 322 -20.98 -16.77 -8.22
C GLU A 322 -20.96 -18.29 -8.37
N TYR A 323 -19.76 -18.88 -8.43
CA TYR A 323 -19.60 -20.33 -8.48
C TYR A 323 -20.11 -21.00 -7.19
N LEU A 324 -19.73 -20.47 -6.02
CA LEU A 324 -20.20 -20.98 -4.72
C LEU A 324 -21.72 -20.90 -4.57
N GLN A 325 -22.36 -19.86 -5.10
CA GLN A 325 -23.82 -19.73 -5.11
C GLN A 325 -24.51 -20.82 -5.93
N LYS A 326 -23.88 -21.30 -7.01
CA LYS A 326 -24.43 -22.34 -7.88
C LYS A 326 -24.35 -23.73 -7.25
N ILE A 327 -23.30 -24.02 -6.47
CA ILE A 327 -23.13 -25.32 -5.79
C ILE A 327 -24.17 -25.54 -4.68
N LYS A 328 -24.72 -24.46 -4.11
CA LYS A 328 -25.72 -24.52 -3.04
C LYS A 328 -27.15 -24.79 -3.54
N LYS A 329 -27.40 -24.77 -4.85
CA LYS A 329 -28.70 -25.06 -5.48
C LYS A 329 -28.77 -26.48 -6.01
#